data_AF-A0A3N5TXK5-F1
#
_entry.id   AF-A0A3N5TXK5-F1
#
_cell.length_a   1.000
_cell.length_b   1.000
_cell.length_c   1.000
_cell.angle_alpha   90.00
_cell.angle_beta   90.00
_cell.angle_gamma   90.00
#
_symmetry.space_group_name_H-M   'P 1'
#
loop_
_entity.id
_entity.type
_entity.pdbx_description
1 polymer ?
#
loop_
_entity_poly.entity_id
_entity_poly.type
_entity_poly.pdbx_seq_one_letter_code
_entity_poly.pdbx_strand_id
1 'polypeptide(L)'
;MFNGQEDNIGGCVRFCADFRRRAGFRGTAVQAWHCGHDQSVNVYYQETPAIRDLQKFWSDTESELEKLNQEIRTLEGKYAQAKQAGNSSEALSYERSISEKKTYLNQFYREKRTEYERRYDNLSKTSEFFNQLLAAIKHIAIRDSFTLILKSTDPSIMYYSKDIDITNDVIEYLKKD
;
A
#
# COMPACT_ATOMS: atom_id res chain seq x y z
N MET A 1 -46.66 7.62 4.39
CA MET A 1 -46.76 8.82 5.23
C MET A 1 -45.58 8.81 6.21
N PHE A 2 -44.75 9.86 6.16
CA PHE A 2 -43.68 10.33 7.08
C PHE A 2 -42.56 9.33 7.46
N ASN A 3 -41.32 9.50 6.96
CA ASN A 3 -40.22 10.41 7.38
C ASN A 3 -39.59 10.07 8.74
N GLY A 4 -38.25 9.95 8.77
CA GLY A 4 -37.47 10.10 10.00
C GLY A 4 -36.21 9.22 10.07
N GLN A 5 -35.07 9.84 9.80
CA GLN A 5 -33.70 9.35 9.85
C GLN A 5 -33.17 9.41 11.30
N GLU A 6 -32.40 8.40 11.74
CA GLU A 6 -31.34 8.57 12.74
C GLU A 6 -30.32 7.42 12.67
N ASP A 7 -29.06 7.80 12.52
CA ASP A 7 -27.88 6.96 12.38
C ASP A 7 -27.48 6.32 13.72
N ASN A 8 -27.08 5.04 13.73
CA ASN A 8 -26.05 4.58 14.68
C ASN A 8 -25.43 3.23 14.31
N ILE A 9 -24.16 3.31 13.95
CA ILE A 9 -23.05 2.36 14.15
C ILE A 9 -23.43 1.15 15.03
N GLY A 10 -23.89 0.07 14.41
CA GLY A 10 -24.30 -1.13 15.13
C GLY A 10 -24.62 -2.28 14.19
N GLY A 11 -23.60 -2.95 13.65
CA GLY A 11 -23.86 -4.07 12.75
C GLY A 11 -22.66 -4.65 12.03
N CYS A 12 -21.57 -4.98 12.74
CA CYS A 12 -20.61 -5.96 12.22
C CYS A 12 -20.65 -7.22 13.09
N VAL A 13 -21.44 -8.15 12.58
CA VAL A 13 -21.88 -9.40 13.16
C VAL A 13 -20.77 -10.44 13.01
N ARG A 14 -20.24 -10.91 14.15
CA ARG A 14 -20.31 -12.33 14.52
C ARG A 14 -19.56 -13.30 13.59
N PHE A 15 -18.23 -13.45 13.78
CA PHE A 15 -17.52 -14.67 13.31
C PHE A 15 -16.18 -14.92 14.04
N CYS A 16 -16.19 -15.28 15.33
CA CYS A 16 -14.97 -15.74 16.04
C CYS A 16 -15.15 -17.01 16.89
N ALA A 17 -16.28 -17.72 16.86
CA ALA A 17 -16.63 -18.62 17.96
C ALA A 17 -16.13 -20.09 17.93
N ASP A 18 -15.29 -20.56 16.99
CA ASP A 18 -15.08 -22.01 16.82
C ASP A 18 -13.63 -22.58 16.83
N PHE A 19 -12.65 -21.87 17.40
CA PHE A 19 -11.28 -22.40 17.66
C PHE A 19 -11.01 -22.66 19.15
N ARG A 20 -11.97 -23.29 19.84
CA ARG A 20 -11.94 -23.59 21.28
C ARG A 20 -12.04 -25.10 21.53
N ARG A 21 -11.06 -25.87 21.03
CA ARG A 21 -11.16 -27.35 21.05
C ARG A 21 -9.89 -28.13 21.47
N ARG A 22 -9.01 -27.54 22.29
CA ARG A 22 -7.97 -28.30 23.04
C ARG A 22 -7.96 -28.10 24.55
N ALA A 23 -8.79 -27.19 25.07
CA ALA A 23 -9.23 -27.16 26.45
C ALA A 23 -10.75 -27.24 26.39
N GLY A 24 -11.38 -28.19 27.08
CA GLY A 24 -12.82 -28.50 26.99
C GLY A 24 -13.74 -27.41 27.53
N PHE A 25 -13.70 -26.21 26.95
CA PHE A 25 -14.55 -25.06 27.23
C PHE A 25 -14.80 -24.30 25.92
N ARG A 26 -16.06 -23.92 25.64
CA ARG A 26 -16.64 -23.39 24.37
C ARG A 26 -17.02 -21.89 24.44
N GLY A 27 -16.56 -21.03 23.51
CA GLY A 27 -16.75 -19.55 23.47
C GLY A 27 -15.55 -18.59 23.66
N THR A 28 -14.82 -18.23 22.60
CA THR A 28 -14.12 -16.91 22.41
C THR A 28 -13.60 -16.14 23.62
N ALA A 29 -12.31 -16.24 23.88
CA ALA A 29 -11.57 -15.11 24.44
C ALA A 29 -10.83 -14.46 23.27
N VAL A 30 -11.35 -13.33 22.78
CA VAL A 30 -10.56 -12.37 22.01
C VAL A 30 -9.52 -11.84 22.99
N GLN A 31 -8.30 -12.36 22.94
CA GLN A 31 -7.18 -11.63 23.52
C GLN A 31 -6.77 -10.59 22.50
N ALA A 32 -7.36 -9.41 22.65
CA ALA A 32 -6.87 -8.19 22.05
C ALA A 32 -5.45 -7.96 22.57
N TRP A 33 -4.46 -7.98 21.67
CA TRP A 33 -3.12 -7.53 21.98
C TRP A 33 -2.88 -6.25 21.20
N HIS A 34 -2.89 -5.17 21.96
CA HIS A 34 -2.46 -3.84 21.57
C HIS A 34 -0.98 -3.68 21.97
N CYS A 35 -0.31 -2.70 21.36
CA CYS A 35 1.06 -2.22 21.64
C CYS A 35 2.18 -2.96 20.86
N GLY A 36 3.14 -2.29 20.22
CA GLY A 36 3.53 -0.90 20.31
C GLY A 36 4.35 -0.48 19.09
N HIS A 37 4.24 0.81 18.81
CA HIS A 37 4.95 1.63 17.84
C HIS A 37 6.47 1.50 18.00
N ASP A 38 7.14 0.64 17.24
CA ASP A 38 8.61 0.60 17.21
C ASP A 38 9.11 1.62 16.17
N GLN A 39 9.77 2.66 16.66
CA GLN A 39 10.11 3.89 15.97
C GLN A 39 11.54 3.86 15.39
N SER A 40 12.20 2.71 15.35
CA SER A 40 13.65 2.63 15.21
C SER A 40 14.19 2.66 13.77
N VAL A 41 13.37 2.40 12.75
CA VAL A 41 13.83 2.43 11.33
C VAL A 41 13.75 3.83 10.71
N ASN A 42 13.01 4.75 11.32
CA ASN A 42 12.79 6.09 10.76
C ASN A 42 14.02 7.01 10.91
N VAL A 43 15.02 6.62 11.70
CA VAL A 43 16.19 7.48 11.99
C VAL A 43 17.26 7.40 10.90
N TYR A 44 17.45 6.24 10.25
CA TYR A 44 18.53 6.07 9.26
C TYR A 44 18.09 6.42 7.83
N TYR A 45 16.79 6.33 7.52
CA TYR A 45 16.23 6.73 6.21
C TYR A 45 16.09 8.26 6.03
N GLN A 46 16.16 9.04 7.11
CA GLN A 46 15.87 10.47 7.09
C GLN A 46 17.00 11.38 6.60
N GLU A 47 18.19 10.86 6.29
CA GLU A 47 19.37 11.72 6.13
C GLU A 47 19.70 12.16 4.70
N THR A 48 19.06 11.61 3.65
CA THR A 48 19.26 12.16 2.29
C THR A 48 17.95 12.75 1.73
N PRO A 49 17.86 14.10 1.57
CA PRO A 49 16.69 14.76 0.98
C PRO A 49 16.22 14.13 -0.33
N ALA A 50 17.15 13.67 -1.16
CA ALA A 50 16.86 13.04 -2.44
C ALA A 50 16.11 11.69 -2.32
N ILE A 51 16.40 10.87 -1.30
CA ILE A 51 15.66 9.62 -1.05
C ILE A 51 14.24 9.95 -0.58
N ARG A 52 14.11 10.93 0.32
CA ARG A 52 12.81 11.38 0.82
C ARG A 52 11.93 11.93 -0.31
N ASP A 53 12.52 12.72 -1.21
CA ASP A 53 11.80 13.29 -2.35
C ASP A 53 11.37 12.21 -3.34
N LEU A 54 12.19 11.18 -3.57
CA LEU A 54 11.83 10.02 -4.38
C LEU A 54 10.68 9.21 -3.77
N GLN A 55 10.74 8.96 -2.46
CA GLN A 55 9.68 8.27 -1.73
C GLN A 55 8.37 9.06 -1.75
N LYS A 56 8.45 10.38 -1.49
CA LYS A 56 7.29 11.27 -1.53
C LYS A 56 6.66 11.29 -2.92
N PHE A 57 7.47 11.40 -3.97
CA PHE A 57 6.99 11.38 -5.35
C PHE A 57 6.16 10.12 -5.66
N TRP A 58 6.63 8.95 -5.23
CA TRP A 58 5.90 7.70 -5.45
C TRP A 58 4.63 7.62 -4.59
N SER A 59 4.69 8.04 -3.33
CA SER A 59 3.53 8.09 -2.44
C SER A 59 2.43 9.02 -2.98
N ASP A 60 2.79 10.19 -3.50
CA ASP A 60 1.85 11.13 -4.10
C ASP A 60 1.22 10.52 -5.38
N THR A 61 2.04 9.83 -6.19
CA THR A 61 1.58 9.11 -7.39
C THR A 61 0.57 8.02 -7.04
N GLU A 62 0.83 7.23 -5.99
CA GLU A 62 -0.08 6.17 -5.53
C GLU A 62 -1.43 6.73 -5.05
N SER A 63 -1.41 7.85 -4.34
CA SER A 63 -2.61 8.57 -3.93
C SER A 63 -3.44 9.04 -5.14
N GLU A 64 -2.78 9.54 -6.19
CA GLU A 64 -3.45 9.94 -7.44
C GLU A 64 -4.03 8.73 -8.20
N LEU A 65 -3.31 7.61 -8.28
CA LEU A 65 -3.82 6.37 -8.87
C LEU A 65 -5.07 5.87 -8.16
N GLU A 66 -5.09 5.92 -6.82
CA GLU A 66 -6.25 5.50 -6.04
C GLU A 66 -7.46 6.40 -6.30
N LYS A 67 -7.27 7.72 -6.40
CA LYS A 67 -8.34 8.65 -6.77
C LYS A 67 -8.91 8.34 -8.15
N LEU A 68 -8.05 8.12 -9.15
CA LEU A 68 -8.49 7.76 -10.50
C LEU A 68 -9.26 6.45 -10.54
N ASN A 69 -8.81 5.44 -9.76
CA ASN A 69 -9.53 4.18 -9.62
C ASN A 69 -10.90 4.37 -8.95
N GLN A 70 -11.00 5.22 -7.93
CA GLN A 70 -12.28 5.55 -7.28
C GLN A 70 -13.26 6.22 -8.25
N GLU A 71 -12.77 7.14 -9.08
CA GLU A 71 -13.59 7.79 -10.10
C GLU A 71 -14.10 6.79 -11.15
N ILE A 72 -13.25 5.86 -11.60
CA ILE A 72 -13.65 4.78 -12.52
C ILE A 72 -14.73 3.91 -11.88
N ARG A 73 -14.55 3.47 -10.62
CA ARG A 73 -15.55 2.68 -9.90
C ARG A 73 -16.88 3.42 -9.76
N THR A 74 -16.83 4.73 -9.54
CA THR A 74 -18.02 5.58 -9.46
C THR A 74 -18.77 5.62 -10.80
N LEU A 75 -18.06 5.78 -11.92
CA LEU A 75 -18.66 5.76 -13.25
C LEU A 75 -19.21 4.38 -13.62
N GLU A 76 -18.53 3.30 -13.24
CA GLU A 76 -19.01 1.92 -13.42
C GLU A 76 -20.33 1.70 -12.65
N GLY A 77 -20.45 2.24 -11.44
CA GLY A 77 -21.71 2.25 -10.68
C GLY A 77 -22.83 3.00 -11.41
N LYS A 78 -22.55 4.19 -11.94
CA LYS A 78 -23.53 4.98 -12.71
C LYS A 78 -23.94 4.29 -14.01
N TYR A 79 -23.00 3.66 -14.71
CA TYR A 79 -23.27 2.86 -15.89
C TYR A 79 -24.24 1.71 -15.59
N ALA A 80 -24.01 0.98 -14.50
CA ALA A 80 -24.89 -0.10 -14.08
C ALA A 80 -26.32 0.40 -13.79
N GLN A 81 -26.45 1.53 -13.11
CA GLN A 81 -27.75 2.17 -12.83
C GLN A 81 -28.46 2.60 -14.12
N ALA A 82 -27.76 3.26 -15.05
CA ALA A 82 -28.34 3.68 -16.33
C ALA A 82 -28.82 2.49 -17.17
N LYS A 83 -28.08 1.38 -17.16
CA LYS A 83 -28.51 0.13 -17.81
C LYS A 83 -29.74 -0.48 -17.16
N GLN A 84 -29.81 -0.51 -15.83
CA GLN A 84 -31.00 -1.00 -15.11
C GLN A 84 -32.23 -0.14 -15.37
N ALA A 85 -32.05 1.18 -15.53
CA ALA A 85 -33.12 2.12 -15.86
C ALA A 85 -33.53 2.09 -17.35
N GLY A 86 -32.84 1.31 -18.20
CA GLY A 86 -33.10 1.26 -19.65
C GLY A 86 -32.66 2.51 -20.42
N ASN A 87 -31.86 3.39 -19.81
CA ASN A 87 -31.36 4.60 -20.45
C ASN A 87 -30.09 4.32 -21.27
N SER A 88 -30.26 3.77 -22.47
CA SER A 88 -29.16 3.37 -23.35
C SER A 88 -28.23 4.51 -23.77
N SER A 89 -28.76 5.74 -23.91
CA SER A 89 -27.94 6.90 -24.30
C SER A 89 -26.98 7.31 -23.18
N GLU A 90 -27.49 7.36 -21.95
CA GLU A 90 -26.69 7.70 -20.78
C GLU A 90 -25.67 6.60 -20.45
N ALA A 91 -26.07 5.33 -20.57
CA ALA A 91 -25.15 4.21 -20.41
C ALA A 91 -23.97 4.27 -21.41
N LEU A 92 -24.24 4.60 -22.68
CA LEU A 92 -23.19 4.77 -23.68
C LEU A 92 -22.26 5.95 -23.36
N SER A 93 -22.79 7.04 -22.79
CA SER A 93 -21.97 8.16 -22.35
C SER A 93 -21.03 7.76 -21.21
N TYR A 94 -21.53 7.04 -20.20
CA TYR A 94 -20.67 6.56 -19.10
C TYR A 94 -19.61 5.57 -19.60
N GLU A 95 -19.95 4.68 -20.52
CA GLU A 95 -19.02 3.74 -21.12
C GLU A 95 -17.83 4.44 -21.81
N ARG A 96 -18.10 5.52 -22.58
CA ARG A 96 -17.05 6.35 -23.18
C ARG A 96 -16.15 6.97 -22.12
N SER A 97 -16.73 7.60 -21.09
CA SER A 97 -15.95 8.21 -20.01
C SER A 97 -15.12 7.20 -19.22
N ILE A 98 -15.63 5.98 -19.01
CA ILE A 98 -14.86 4.89 -18.37
C ILE A 98 -13.67 4.51 -19.24
N SER A 99 -13.87 4.34 -20.56
CA SER A 99 -12.81 4.00 -21.51
C SER A 99 -11.72 5.08 -21.57
N GLU A 100 -12.12 6.34 -21.64
CA GLU A 100 -11.22 7.50 -21.61
C GLU A 100 -10.40 7.54 -20.32
N LYS A 101 -11.05 7.36 -19.15
CA LYS A 101 -10.34 7.35 -17.86
C LYS A 101 -9.41 6.17 -17.69
N LYS A 102 -9.78 4.96 -18.16
CA LYS A 102 -8.88 3.79 -18.14
C LYS A 102 -7.66 4.01 -19.01
N THR A 103 -7.85 4.63 -20.18
CA THR A 103 -6.73 5.00 -21.07
C THR A 103 -5.82 6.03 -20.40
N TYR A 104 -6.40 7.07 -19.80
CA TYR A 104 -5.65 8.09 -19.06
C TYR A 104 -4.88 7.49 -17.88
N LEU A 105 -5.51 6.63 -17.07
CA LEU A 105 -4.87 5.95 -15.93
C LEU A 105 -3.61 5.20 -16.36
N ASN A 106 -3.69 4.44 -17.46
CA ASN A 106 -2.55 3.68 -18.00
C ASN A 106 -1.43 4.60 -18.50
N GLN A 107 -1.76 5.70 -19.17
CA GLN A 107 -0.78 6.69 -19.62
C GLN A 107 -0.09 7.37 -18.44
N PHE A 108 -0.89 7.85 -17.49
CA PHE A 108 -0.43 8.48 -16.26
C PHE A 108 0.54 7.57 -15.49
N TYR A 109 0.17 6.29 -15.27
CA TYR A 109 1.04 5.32 -14.60
C TYR A 109 2.38 5.14 -15.34
N ARG A 110 2.34 5.00 -16.67
CA ARG A 110 3.57 4.84 -17.47
C ARG A 110 4.47 6.07 -17.38
N GLU A 111 3.91 7.26 -17.50
CA GLU A 111 4.67 8.52 -17.42
C GLU A 111 5.31 8.70 -16.04
N LYS A 112 4.54 8.49 -14.98
CA LYS A 112 5.04 8.60 -13.60
C LYS A 112 6.09 7.55 -13.27
N ARG A 113 5.93 6.33 -13.78
CA ARG A 113 6.93 5.28 -13.65
C ARG A 113 8.23 5.64 -14.36
N THR A 114 8.18 6.13 -15.59
CA THR A 114 9.38 6.60 -16.31
C THR A 114 10.07 7.74 -15.54
N GLU A 115 9.29 8.66 -14.98
CA GLU A 115 9.84 9.74 -14.17
C GLU A 115 10.49 9.23 -12.88
N TYR A 116 9.88 8.26 -12.21
CA TYR A 116 10.45 7.59 -11.03
C TYR A 116 11.78 6.92 -11.37
N GLU A 117 11.81 6.11 -12.43
CA GLU A 117 13.01 5.39 -12.90
C GLU A 117 14.14 6.38 -13.20
N ARG A 118 13.85 7.50 -13.88
CA ARG A 118 14.84 8.57 -14.12
C ARG A 118 15.38 9.18 -12.83
N ARG A 119 14.53 9.45 -11.84
CA ARG A 119 14.95 10.00 -10.54
C ARG A 119 15.78 9.00 -9.75
N TYR A 120 15.40 7.72 -9.77
CA TYR A 120 16.13 6.61 -9.16
C TYR A 120 17.52 6.43 -9.79
N ASP A 121 17.61 6.43 -11.12
CA ASP A 121 18.87 6.31 -11.84
C ASP A 121 19.81 7.47 -11.54
N ASN A 122 19.27 8.69 -11.46
CA ASN A 122 20.05 9.86 -11.08
C ASN A 122 20.58 9.72 -9.64
N LEU A 123 19.74 9.28 -8.71
CA LEU A 123 20.15 9.06 -7.32
C LEU A 123 21.23 7.99 -7.21
N SER A 124 21.08 6.89 -7.95
CA SER A 124 22.06 5.80 -8.02
C SER A 124 23.40 6.25 -8.59
N LYS A 125 23.42 7.22 -9.51
CA LYS A 125 24.68 7.73 -10.08
C LYS A 125 25.36 8.78 -9.20
N THR A 126 24.60 9.50 -8.39
CA THR A 126 25.09 10.70 -7.68
C THR A 126 25.32 10.47 -6.20
N SER A 127 24.68 9.47 -5.59
CA SER A 127 24.78 9.19 -4.16
C SER A 127 25.58 7.92 -3.89
N GLU A 128 26.80 8.07 -3.38
CA GLU A 128 27.62 6.95 -2.90
C GLU A 128 26.93 6.20 -1.75
N PHE A 129 26.36 6.94 -0.79
CA PHE A 129 25.60 6.37 0.32
C PHE A 129 24.44 5.49 -0.14
N PHE A 130 23.66 5.95 -1.14
CA PHE A 130 22.56 5.16 -1.68
C PHE A 130 23.06 3.84 -2.31
N ASN A 131 24.19 3.88 -3.01
CA ASN A 131 24.79 2.66 -3.56
C ASN A 131 25.31 1.71 -2.48
N GLN A 132 25.92 2.25 -1.41
CA GLN A 132 26.35 1.45 -0.26
C GLN A 132 25.16 0.79 0.43
N LEU A 133 24.05 1.52 0.62
CA LEU A 133 22.81 0.99 1.16
C LEU A 133 22.24 -0.15 0.30
N LEU A 134 22.16 0.04 -1.01
CA LEU A 134 21.71 -1.02 -1.93
C LEU A 134 22.62 -2.25 -1.88
N ALA A 135 23.94 -2.04 -1.79
CA ALA A 135 24.91 -3.12 -1.65
C ALA A 135 24.72 -3.88 -0.33
N ALA A 136 24.52 -3.18 0.79
CA ALA A 136 24.26 -3.76 2.10
C ALA A 136 22.98 -4.61 2.10
N ILE A 137 21.87 -4.06 1.59
CA ILE A 137 20.60 -4.76 1.45
C ILE A 137 20.78 -6.03 0.61
N LYS A 138 21.45 -5.92 -0.55
CA LYS A 138 21.70 -7.05 -1.44
C LYS A 138 22.57 -8.12 -0.77
N HIS A 139 23.61 -7.73 -0.05
CA HIS A 139 24.49 -8.65 0.65
C HIS A 139 23.72 -9.50 1.67
N ILE A 140 22.90 -8.85 2.50
CA ILE A 140 22.08 -9.53 3.51
C ILE A 140 20.99 -10.39 2.86
N ALA A 141 20.36 -9.90 1.79
CA ALA A 141 19.38 -10.66 1.03
C ALA A 141 19.95 -11.99 0.53
N ILE A 142 21.16 -11.97 -0.02
CA ILE A 142 21.85 -13.17 -0.52
C ILE A 142 22.29 -14.07 0.63
N ARG A 143 22.87 -13.49 1.69
CA ARG A 143 23.35 -14.22 2.87
C ARG A 143 22.24 -15.05 3.50
N ASP A 144 21.06 -14.46 3.65
CA ASP A 144 19.92 -15.07 4.36
C ASP A 144 18.89 -15.69 3.41
N SER A 145 19.21 -15.76 2.11
CA SER A 145 18.37 -16.37 1.07
C SER A 145 16.99 -15.72 0.90
N PHE A 146 16.88 -14.41 1.10
CA PHE A 146 15.68 -13.65 0.77
C PHE A 146 15.53 -13.48 -0.73
N THR A 147 14.36 -13.86 -1.26
CA THR A 147 14.01 -13.63 -2.68
C THR A 147 13.36 -12.27 -2.90
N LEU A 148 12.73 -11.70 -1.87
CA LEU A 148 12.01 -10.44 -1.93
C LEU A 148 12.18 -9.70 -0.61
N ILE A 149 12.44 -8.39 -0.69
CA ILE A 149 12.49 -7.49 0.45
C ILE A 149 11.38 -6.47 0.26
N LEU A 150 10.54 -6.31 1.29
CA LEU A 150 9.41 -5.40 1.29
C LEU A 150 9.63 -4.31 2.34
N LYS A 151 9.02 -3.14 2.10
CA LYS A 151 8.99 -2.07 3.09
C LYS A 151 7.96 -2.40 4.16
N SER A 152 8.34 -2.30 5.43
CA SER A 152 7.44 -2.55 6.56
C SER A 152 6.23 -1.61 6.62
N THR A 153 6.29 -0.44 5.95
CA THR A 153 5.18 0.53 5.88
C THR A 153 4.21 0.26 4.73
N ASP A 154 4.38 -0.82 3.97
CA ASP A 154 3.47 -1.15 2.88
C ASP A 154 2.08 -1.49 3.46
N PRO A 155 1.00 -0.78 3.06
CA PRO A 155 -0.33 -0.99 3.59
C PRO A 155 -0.91 -2.38 3.28
N SER A 156 -0.33 -3.12 2.32
CA SER A 156 -0.71 -4.50 2.03
C SER A 156 -0.18 -5.51 3.07
N ILE A 157 0.81 -5.13 3.89
CA ILE A 157 1.38 -5.98 4.93
C ILE A 157 0.59 -5.82 6.22
N MET A 158 -0.22 -6.83 6.55
CA MET A 158 -1.00 -6.85 7.78
C MET A 158 -0.15 -7.23 9.00
N TYR A 159 0.89 -8.04 8.81
CA TYR A 159 1.78 -8.53 9.86
C TYR A 159 3.11 -9.03 9.29
N TYR A 160 4.21 -8.82 10.03
CA TYR A 160 5.51 -9.46 9.81
C TYR A 160 6.15 -9.80 11.16
N SER A 161 6.96 -10.86 11.23
CA SER A 161 7.74 -11.17 12.43
C SER A 161 8.95 -10.23 12.53
N LYS A 162 9.36 -9.85 13.75
CA LYS A 162 10.61 -9.11 13.94
C LYS A 162 11.85 -9.92 13.53
N ASP A 163 11.76 -11.25 13.55
CA ASP A 163 12.87 -12.14 13.20
C ASP A 163 13.25 -12.10 11.71
N ILE A 164 12.37 -11.56 10.86
CA ILE A 164 12.62 -11.39 9.42
C ILE A 164 12.95 -9.93 9.05
N ASP A 165 13.05 -9.04 10.04
CA ASP A 165 13.44 -7.65 9.84
C ASP A 165 14.97 -7.52 9.75
N ILE A 166 15.44 -7.24 8.55
CA ILE A 166 16.87 -7.09 8.25
C ILE A 166 17.43 -5.70 8.57
N THR A 167 16.62 -4.78 9.11
CA THR A 167 17.03 -3.37 9.27
C THR A 167 18.30 -3.24 10.11
N ASN A 168 18.36 -3.95 11.25
CA ASN A 168 19.54 -3.90 12.12
C ASN A 168 20.78 -4.46 11.43
N ASP A 169 20.62 -5.56 10.69
CA ASP A 169 21.72 -6.17 9.94
C ASP A 169 22.27 -5.22 8.88
N VAL A 170 21.40 -4.48 8.18
CA VAL A 170 21.78 -3.47 7.19
C VAL A 170 22.56 -2.34 7.86
N ILE A 171 22.09 -1.85 9.01
CA ILE A 171 22.77 -0.80 9.77
C ILE A 171 24.14 -1.28 10.25
N GLU A 172 24.25 -2.53 10.71
CA GLU A 172 25.52 -3.11 11.13
C GLU A 172 26.51 -3.27 9.98
N TYR A 173 26.01 -3.64 8.79
CA TYR A 173 26.83 -3.71 7.58
C TYR A 173 27.40 -2.34 7.23
N LEU A 174 26.55 -1.30 7.20
CA LEU A 174 26.93 0.07 6.84
C LEU A 174 27.87 0.75 7.85
N LYS A 175 27.97 0.24 9.09
CA LYS A 175 28.90 0.75 10.10
C LYS A 175 30.30 0.14 10.03
N LYS A 176 30.46 -0.99 9.31
CA LYS A 176 31.74 -1.72 9.21
C LYS A 176 32.63 -1.21 8.08
N ASP A 177 32.05 -0.53 7.09
CA ASP A 177 32.73 0.17 5.99
C ASP A 177 32.92 1.66 6.33
#